data_AF-A0AAQ0Q8B7-F1
#
_entry.id   AF-A0AAQ0Q8B7-F1
#
_cell.length_a   1.000
_cell.length_b   1.000
_cell.length_c   1.000
_cell.angle_alpha   90.00
_cell.angle_beta   90.00
_cell.angle_gamma   90.00
#
_symmetry.space_group_name_H-M   'P 1'
#
loop_
_entity.id
_entity.type
_entity.pdbx_description
1 polymer ?
#
loop_
_entity_poly.entity_id
_entity_poly.type
_entity_poly.pdbx_seq_one_letter_code
_entity_poly.pdbx_strand_id
1 'polypeptide(L)'
;MKRLIISLAAAITAIAGMSASTIAPDSIIQIDNARRVTVTDIDGTVAISVECPDTTLTFTHAAARSHSVRSGSGLFSNLINRQSRHSGKGSEWIFGSVSLGITGAPGAQIDIEPAKSFEISMLSFPGIRYYDGYGAFSIGLGYTWRNYRSTTGHRFVKTGENSIGIDRFPESVRPRMSRLHTFSLQLPMIYEHTFPCHVYNTRFMIGAGIIPAYNAYGSIKTTWTDADGHRGKDFHRGVGMRKFSVDFMAMMRVSSGLGVFFRYSPCDVLQGSSPRFKSWTAGAALLL
;
A
#
# COMPACT_ATOMS: atom_id res chain seq x y z
N MET A 1 -7.79 -29.00 -5.49
CA MET A 1 -8.74 -27.89 -5.25
C MET A 1 -9.47 -28.19 -3.95
N LYS A 2 -9.11 -27.53 -2.85
CA LYS A 2 -9.72 -27.79 -1.53
C LYS A 2 -10.65 -26.63 -1.19
N ARG A 3 -11.96 -26.89 -1.14
CA ARG A 3 -12.95 -26.00 -0.54
C ARG A 3 -13.32 -26.58 0.81
N LEU A 4 -13.12 -25.77 1.86
CA LEU A 4 -13.31 -26.14 3.25
C LEU A 4 -14.80 -25.97 3.59
N ILE A 5 -15.39 -27.03 4.13
CA ILE A 5 -16.76 -27.10 4.66
C ILE A 5 -16.71 -26.67 6.13
N ILE A 6 -17.69 -25.88 6.59
CA ILE A 6 -17.98 -25.72 8.02
C ILE A 6 -19.49 -25.91 8.19
N SER A 7 -19.85 -26.97 8.91
CA SER A 7 -21.19 -27.36 9.32
C SER A 7 -21.42 -26.98 10.79
N LEU A 8 -22.61 -26.52 11.13
CA LEU A 8 -23.10 -26.41 12.51
C LEU A 8 -24.60 -26.66 12.54
N ALA A 9 -25.01 -27.72 13.23
CA ALA A 9 -26.40 -28.14 13.43
C ALA A 9 -26.88 -27.72 14.83
N ALA A 10 -28.12 -27.23 14.94
CA ALA A 10 -28.90 -27.22 16.18
C ALA A 10 -30.41 -27.05 15.92
N ALA A 11 -31.23 -27.67 16.77
CA ALA A 11 -32.62 -28.04 16.59
C ALA A 11 -33.68 -26.91 16.66
N ILE A 12 -34.79 -27.10 15.95
CA ILE A 12 -35.98 -26.22 15.91
C ILE A 12 -37.18 -26.99 16.49
N THR A 13 -37.90 -26.39 17.45
CA THR A 13 -39.24 -26.84 17.88
C THR A 13 -40.27 -25.89 17.29
N ALA A 14 -41.26 -26.42 16.57
CA ALA A 14 -42.22 -25.68 15.75
C ALA A 14 -43.61 -25.60 16.39
N ILE A 15 -44.28 -24.44 16.27
CA ILE A 15 -45.75 -24.36 16.20
C ILE A 15 -46.14 -23.28 15.17
N ALA A 16 -46.79 -23.69 14.09
CA ALA A 16 -47.85 -22.93 13.42
C ALA A 16 -48.73 -23.88 12.61
N GLY A 17 -50.04 -23.79 12.79
CA GLY A 17 -51.02 -24.62 12.10
C GLY A 17 -51.19 -24.25 10.62
N MET A 18 -51.44 -25.30 9.84
CA MET A 18 -51.85 -25.35 8.42
C MET A 18 -50.73 -25.23 7.36
N SER A 19 -50.05 -26.37 7.24
CA SER A 19 -49.47 -26.97 6.03
C SER A 19 -48.51 -26.11 5.21
N ALA A 20 -47.51 -25.55 5.89
CA ALA A 20 -46.21 -25.27 5.28
C ALA A 20 -45.40 -26.58 5.22
N SER A 21 -44.87 -26.94 4.06
CA SER A 21 -43.92 -28.05 3.95
C SER A 21 -42.68 -27.72 4.78
N THR A 22 -42.59 -28.34 5.96
CA THR A 22 -41.47 -28.26 6.89
C THR A 22 -40.27 -28.94 6.26
N ILE A 23 -39.43 -28.15 5.61
CA ILE A 23 -38.14 -28.62 5.09
C ILE A 23 -37.23 -28.87 6.29
N ALA A 24 -36.62 -30.06 6.34
CA ALA A 24 -35.77 -30.51 7.42
C ALA A 24 -34.64 -29.48 7.73
N PRO A 25 -34.20 -29.37 9.00
CA PRO A 25 -33.28 -28.32 9.49
C PRO A 25 -31.85 -28.39 8.92
N ASP A 26 -31.60 -29.28 7.96
CA ASP A 26 -30.33 -29.47 7.28
C ASP A 26 -30.51 -29.30 5.76
N SER A 27 -31.19 -28.23 5.37
CA SER A 27 -31.45 -27.89 3.97
C SER A 27 -30.73 -26.61 3.61
N ILE A 28 -29.79 -26.73 2.67
CA ILE A 28 -29.20 -25.58 1.99
C ILE A 28 -30.31 -24.97 1.14
N ILE A 29 -30.77 -23.77 1.53
CA ILE A 29 -31.67 -22.98 0.68
C ILE A 29 -30.81 -22.28 -0.36
N GLN A 30 -30.71 -22.88 -1.53
CA GLN A 30 -30.10 -22.25 -2.70
C GLN A 30 -31.17 -21.41 -3.41
N ILE A 31 -30.95 -20.09 -3.45
CA ILE A 31 -31.81 -19.16 -4.19
C ILE A 31 -31.05 -18.72 -5.42
N ASP A 32 -31.49 -19.20 -6.58
CA ASP A 32 -30.97 -18.74 -7.85
C ASP A 32 -31.70 -17.43 -8.24
N ASN A 33 -30.94 -16.45 -8.76
CA ASN A 33 -31.47 -15.19 -9.29
C ASN A 33 -31.97 -14.13 -8.27
N ALA A 34 -31.37 -14.07 -7.07
CA ALA A 34 -31.62 -12.98 -6.11
C ALA A 34 -31.14 -11.62 -6.65
N ARG A 35 -32.03 -10.61 -6.64
CA ARG A 35 -31.69 -9.23 -7.03
C ARG A 35 -31.09 -8.43 -5.88
N ARG A 36 -31.60 -8.62 -4.67
CA ARG A 36 -31.14 -7.91 -3.48
C ARG A 36 -31.30 -8.79 -2.25
N VAL A 37 -30.28 -8.80 -1.40
CA VAL A 37 -30.32 -9.47 -0.08
C VAL A 37 -30.10 -8.40 0.97
N THR A 38 -31.08 -8.23 1.85
CA THR A 38 -31.05 -7.29 2.97
C THR A 38 -30.99 -8.08 4.26
N VAL A 39 -29.95 -7.85 5.05
CA VAL A 39 -29.82 -8.45 6.38
C VAL A 39 -30.04 -7.35 7.40
N THR A 40 -31.07 -7.52 8.24
CA THR A 40 -31.45 -6.57 9.28
C THR A 40 -31.30 -7.23 10.63
N ASP A 41 -30.47 -6.66 11.49
CA ASP A 41 -30.35 -7.05 12.90
C ASP A 41 -31.25 -6.13 13.74
N ILE A 42 -32.24 -6.71 14.41
CA ILE A 42 -33.12 -6.00 15.33
C ILE A 42 -33.08 -6.76 16.66
N ASP A 43 -32.49 -6.15 17.68
CA ASP A 43 -32.44 -6.65 19.05
C ASP A 43 -32.02 -8.13 19.19
N GLY A 44 -31.04 -8.57 18.39
CA GLY A 44 -30.49 -9.94 18.45
C GLY A 44 -31.25 -10.97 17.58
N THR A 45 -32.18 -10.50 16.76
CA THR A 45 -32.82 -11.31 15.72
C THR A 45 -32.30 -10.87 14.36
N VAL A 46 -31.72 -11.80 13.61
CA VAL A 46 -31.25 -11.56 12.24
C VAL A 46 -32.38 -11.90 11.29
N ALA A 47 -32.93 -10.89 10.63
CA ALA A 47 -33.85 -11.04 9.52
C ALA A 47 -33.09 -10.96 8.19
N ILE A 48 -33.22 -11.97 7.35
CA ILE A 48 -32.67 -11.99 5.99
C ILE A 48 -33.85 -11.89 5.03
N SER A 49 -33.93 -10.78 4.30
CA SER A 49 -34.90 -10.58 3.23
C SER A 49 -34.19 -10.69 1.88
N VAL A 50 -34.67 -11.59 1.03
CA VAL A 50 -34.16 -11.83 -0.31
C VAL A 50 -35.23 -11.43 -1.31
N GLU A 51 -34.94 -10.43 -2.12
CA GLU A 51 -35.80 -9.94 -3.18
C GLU A 51 -35.43 -10.61 -4.50
N CYS A 52 -36.39 -11.35 -5.05
CA CYS A 52 -36.34 -11.97 -6.36
C CYS A 52 -37.23 -11.17 -7.34
N PRO A 53 -37.09 -11.35 -8.66
CA PRO A 53 -37.84 -10.59 -9.66
C PRO A 53 -39.37 -10.61 -9.47
N ASP A 54 -39.91 -11.74 -8.99
CA ASP A 54 -41.36 -11.96 -8.91
C ASP A 54 -41.89 -12.14 -7.48
N THR A 55 -40.99 -12.25 -6.48
CA THR A 55 -41.35 -12.52 -5.08
C THR A 55 -40.30 -11.99 -4.11
N THR A 56 -40.71 -11.67 -2.88
CA THR A 56 -39.79 -11.36 -1.77
C THR A 56 -39.89 -12.48 -0.74
N LEU A 57 -38.76 -13.09 -0.41
CA LEU A 57 -38.64 -14.12 0.61
C LEU A 57 -38.06 -13.50 1.88
N THR A 58 -38.70 -13.71 3.03
CA THR A 58 -38.22 -13.20 4.32
C THR A 58 -37.99 -14.36 5.27
N PHE A 59 -36.77 -14.49 5.76
CA PHE A 59 -36.35 -15.48 6.72
C PHE A 59 -35.98 -14.77 8.03
N THR A 60 -36.53 -15.21 9.15
CA THR A 60 -36.23 -14.66 10.47
C THR A 60 -35.53 -15.70 11.30
N HIS A 61 -34.32 -15.39 11.77
CA HIS A 61 -33.55 -16.28 12.64
C HIS A 61 -33.18 -15.56 13.95
N ALA A 62 -33.53 -16.14 15.09
CA ALA A 62 -33.04 -15.67 16.38
C ALA A 62 -31.56 -16.07 16.52
N ALA A 63 -30.63 -15.11 16.53
CA ALA A 63 -29.22 -15.42 16.65
C ALA A 63 -28.84 -15.53 18.12
N ALA A 64 -28.30 -16.67 18.56
CA ALA A 64 -27.64 -16.75 19.85
C ALA A 64 -26.45 -15.77 19.85
N ARG A 65 -26.27 -15.03 20.96
CA ARG A 65 -25.43 -13.81 21.12
C ARG A 65 -23.90 -13.99 20.94
N SER A 66 -23.45 -14.73 19.94
CA SER A 66 -22.03 -15.02 19.69
C SER A 66 -21.64 -14.90 18.22
N HIS A 67 -22.20 -13.94 17.48
CA HIS A 67 -21.85 -13.72 16.08
C HIS A 67 -21.42 -12.29 15.79
N SER A 68 -20.22 -12.15 15.21
CA SER A 68 -19.75 -10.89 14.62
C SER A 68 -20.07 -10.87 13.13
N VAL A 69 -20.95 -9.98 12.69
CA VAL A 69 -21.22 -9.75 11.26
C VAL A 69 -20.16 -8.80 10.71
N ARG A 70 -19.33 -9.28 9.79
CA ARG A 70 -18.41 -8.43 9.00
C ARG A 70 -18.89 -8.41 7.55
N SER A 71 -19.49 -7.29 7.16
CA SER A 71 -19.77 -7.00 5.75
C SER A 71 -18.49 -6.50 5.07
N GLY A 72 -17.98 -7.30 4.12
CA GLY A 72 -16.88 -6.91 3.26
C GLY A 72 -17.39 -6.71 1.83
N SER A 73 -17.51 -5.46 1.40
CA SER A 73 -17.55 -5.14 -0.03
C SER A 73 -16.15 -5.31 -0.62
N GLY A 74 -16.08 -5.78 -1.87
CA GLY A 74 -14.88 -6.31 -2.51
C GLY A 74 -13.63 -5.42 -2.39
N LEU A 75 -12.46 -6.07 -2.45
CA LEU A 75 -11.11 -5.54 -2.23
C LEU A 75 -10.74 -4.25 -2.99
N PHE A 76 -11.56 -3.81 -3.96
CA PHE A 76 -11.26 -2.67 -4.82
C PHE A 76 -12.36 -1.58 -4.88
N SER A 77 -13.60 -1.81 -4.44
CA SER A 77 -14.67 -0.81 -4.56
C SER A 77 -14.61 0.29 -3.49
N ASN A 78 -13.90 0.04 -2.37
CA ASN A 78 -13.77 0.98 -1.26
C ASN A 78 -12.52 1.86 -1.33
N LEU A 79 -11.61 1.61 -2.28
CA LEU A 79 -10.28 2.21 -2.38
C LEU A 79 -10.25 3.69 -2.82
N ILE A 80 -11.38 4.25 -3.26
CA ILE A 80 -11.41 5.59 -3.88
C ILE A 80 -12.42 6.52 -3.20
N ASN A 81 -13.32 6.01 -2.34
CA ASN A 81 -14.49 6.79 -1.92
C ASN A 81 -14.81 6.77 -0.41
N ARG A 82 -13.86 6.38 0.45
CA ARG A 82 -14.08 6.43 1.90
C ARG A 82 -13.61 7.75 2.49
N GLN A 83 -14.33 8.83 2.19
CA GLN A 83 -14.32 10.00 3.07
C GLN A 83 -15.07 9.64 4.36
N SER A 84 -14.39 8.94 5.28
CA SER A 84 -15.00 8.66 6.58
C SER A 84 -15.17 9.98 7.33
N ARG A 85 -16.41 10.44 7.46
CA ARG A 85 -16.80 11.48 8.43
C ARG A 85 -16.71 10.88 9.82
N HIS A 86 -15.51 10.86 10.38
CA HIS A 86 -15.32 10.49 11.76
C HIS A 86 -15.71 11.67 12.66
N SER A 87 -16.90 11.59 13.25
CA SER A 87 -17.35 12.46 14.33
C SER A 87 -16.95 11.80 15.65
N GLY A 88 -15.78 12.16 16.19
CA GLY A 88 -15.29 11.67 17.49
C GLY A 88 -13.92 11.01 17.44
N LYS A 89 -13.61 10.22 18.47
CA LYS A 89 -12.35 9.48 18.64
C LYS A 89 -12.51 8.03 18.22
N GLY A 90 -11.50 7.47 17.59
CA GLY A 90 -11.52 6.05 17.26
C GLY A 90 -10.24 5.56 16.59
N SER A 91 -10.26 4.28 16.21
CA SER A 91 -9.17 3.62 15.51
C SER A 91 -9.70 2.74 14.39
N GLU A 92 -8.98 2.67 13.28
CA GLU A 92 -9.29 1.82 12.14
C GLU A 92 -8.05 1.12 11.60
N TRP A 93 -8.25 -0.06 11.02
CA TRP A 93 -7.24 -0.70 10.19
C TRP A 93 -7.17 0.03 8.86
N ILE A 94 -5.97 0.37 8.45
CA ILE A 94 -5.69 0.97 7.14
C ILE A 94 -4.86 0.02 6.30
N PHE A 95 -5.16 0.02 5.01
CA PHE A 95 -4.32 -0.54 3.97
C PHE A 95 -3.90 0.69 3.15
N GLY A 96 -2.75 1.25 3.50
CA GLY A 96 -2.41 2.62 3.14
C GLY A 96 -2.08 2.81 1.66
N SER A 97 -1.40 3.91 1.37
CA SER A 97 -1.29 4.43 0.01
C SER A 97 -0.26 3.70 -0.86
N VAL A 98 -0.57 3.56 -2.15
CA VAL A 98 0.42 3.28 -3.19
C VAL A 98 0.93 4.61 -3.73
N SER A 99 2.25 4.78 -3.82
CA SER A 99 2.89 6.02 -4.23
C SER A 99 3.94 5.79 -5.30
N LEU A 100 4.03 6.75 -6.21
CA LEU A 100 5.00 6.82 -7.29
C LEU A 100 5.62 8.22 -7.30
N GLY A 101 6.94 8.30 -7.32
CA GLY A 101 7.64 9.57 -7.36
C GLY A 101 8.95 9.52 -8.14
N ILE A 102 9.43 10.70 -8.50
CA ILE A 102 10.78 10.90 -9.04
C ILE A 102 11.75 11.04 -7.88
N THR A 103 12.96 10.51 -8.04
CA THR A 103 13.97 10.47 -6.97
C THR A 103 15.22 11.21 -7.38
N GLY A 104 15.62 12.22 -6.60
CA GLY A 104 16.88 12.93 -6.78
C GLY A 104 17.89 12.61 -5.68
N ALA A 105 19.16 12.83 -5.99
CA ALA A 105 20.27 12.67 -5.05
C ALA A 105 21.30 13.78 -5.22
N PRO A 106 20.97 15.02 -4.81
CA PRO A 106 21.87 16.16 -4.93
C PRO A 106 23.14 15.92 -4.12
N GLY A 107 24.28 16.30 -4.68
CA GLY A 107 25.59 16.12 -4.05
C GLY A 107 26.17 14.70 -4.20
N ALA A 108 25.51 13.80 -4.93
CA ALA A 108 26.13 12.54 -5.34
C ALA A 108 27.31 12.82 -6.29
N GLN A 109 28.39 12.05 -6.14
CA GLN A 109 29.56 12.10 -7.03
C GLN A 109 29.25 11.59 -8.45
N ILE A 110 28.10 10.94 -8.64
CA ILE A 110 27.54 10.53 -9.92
C ILE A 110 26.27 11.34 -10.14
N ASP A 111 26.09 11.85 -11.36
CA ASP A 111 24.91 12.62 -11.71
C ASP A 111 23.69 11.68 -11.80
N ILE A 112 22.84 11.76 -10.78
CA ILE A 112 21.59 11.00 -10.67
C ILE A 112 20.48 11.85 -11.24
N GLU A 113 19.91 11.38 -12.35
CA GLU A 113 18.91 12.12 -13.12
C GLU A 113 17.52 11.86 -12.52
N PRO A 114 16.85 12.85 -11.88
CA PRO A 114 15.59 12.62 -11.19
C PRO A 114 14.47 12.17 -12.14
N ALA A 115 14.42 12.70 -13.36
CA ALA A 115 13.43 12.31 -14.36
C ALA A 115 13.55 10.85 -14.83
N LYS A 116 14.69 10.19 -14.58
CA LYS A 116 14.94 8.78 -14.94
C LYS A 116 15.06 7.86 -13.71
N SER A 117 14.91 8.43 -12.53
CA SER A 117 15.06 7.81 -11.22
C SER A 117 13.72 7.86 -10.52
N PHE A 118 13.25 6.74 -9.99
CA PHE A 118 11.89 6.68 -9.46
C PHE A 118 11.80 5.84 -8.20
N GLU A 119 10.78 6.14 -7.43
CA GLU A 119 10.35 5.45 -6.24
C GLU A 119 8.94 4.88 -6.44
N ILE A 120 8.76 3.62 -6.10
CA ILE A 120 7.44 3.03 -5.86
C ILE A 120 7.39 2.66 -4.38
N SER A 121 6.35 3.06 -3.66
CA SER A 121 6.24 2.77 -2.23
C SER A 121 4.80 2.45 -1.87
N MET A 122 4.62 1.43 -1.02
CA MET A 122 3.38 1.18 -0.31
C MET A 122 3.58 1.52 1.15
N LEU A 123 2.74 2.41 1.67
CA LEU A 123 2.75 2.83 3.06
C LEU A 123 1.60 2.14 3.81
N SER A 124 1.84 1.77 5.07
CA SER A 124 0.84 1.26 6.01
C SER A 124 0.02 0.06 5.48
N PHE A 125 0.70 -0.97 4.96
CA PHE A 125 0.14 -2.24 4.50
C PHE A 125 0.69 -3.42 5.35
N PRO A 126 0.02 -3.83 6.44
CA PRO A 126 -1.11 -3.17 7.10
C PRO A 126 -0.67 -2.05 8.05
N GLY A 127 -1.61 -1.19 8.46
CA GLY A 127 -1.40 -0.20 9.52
C GLY A 127 -2.64 0.04 10.35
N ILE A 128 -2.45 0.81 11.42
CA ILE A 128 -3.50 1.30 12.32
C ILE A 128 -3.50 2.82 12.25
N ARG A 129 -4.68 3.40 12.06
CA ARG A 129 -4.91 4.86 12.16
C ARG A 129 -5.78 5.14 13.36
N TYR A 130 -5.33 6.05 14.21
CA TYR A 130 -6.08 6.67 15.29
C TYR A 130 -6.54 8.05 14.84
N TYR A 131 -7.79 8.42 15.08
CA TYR A 131 -8.33 9.73 14.71
C TYR A 131 -9.02 10.39 15.91
N ASP A 132 -8.89 11.71 16.00
CA ASP A 132 -9.53 12.58 16.99
C ASP A 132 -9.91 13.90 16.32
N GLY A 133 -11.18 14.03 15.94
CA GLY A 133 -11.69 15.21 15.25
C GLY A 133 -10.99 15.48 13.92
N TYR A 134 -10.20 16.54 13.86
CA TYR A 134 -9.44 16.95 12.66
C TYR A 134 -8.05 16.30 12.56
N GLY A 135 -7.55 15.68 13.63
CA GLY A 135 -6.25 15.04 13.66
C GLY A 135 -6.34 13.53 13.48
N ALA A 136 -5.36 12.93 12.80
CA ALA A 136 -5.18 11.49 12.76
C ALA A 136 -3.69 11.12 12.86
N PHE A 137 -3.37 10.09 13.61
CA PHE A 137 -2.04 9.51 13.68
C PHE A 137 -2.09 8.08 13.14
N SER A 138 -1.14 7.72 12.29
CA SER A 138 -1.06 6.37 11.73
C SER A 138 0.32 5.77 11.94
N ILE A 139 0.34 4.48 12.20
CA ILE A 139 1.54 3.64 12.23
C ILE A 139 1.26 2.36 11.45
N GLY A 140 2.22 1.89 10.65
CA GLY A 140 2.04 0.66 9.91
C GLY A 140 3.33 0.09 9.36
N LEU A 141 3.21 -0.98 8.58
CA LEU A 141 4.31 -1.55 7.81
C LEU A 141 4.28 -1.00 6.39
N GLY A 142 5.44 -0.87 5.76
CA GLY A 142 5.50 -0.43 4.38
C GLY A 142 6.72 -0.99 3.68
N TYR A 143 6.82 -0.69 2.40
CA TYR A 143 8.02 -0.95 1.65
C TYR A 143 8.23 0.09 0.55
N THR A 144 9.46 0.17 0.08
CA THR A 144 9.82 1.04 -1.03
C THR A 144 10.82 0.36 -1.96
N TRP A 145 10.64 0.58 -3.26
CA TRP A 145 11.61 0.33 -4.31
C TRP A 145 12.07 1.68 -4.85
N ARG A 146 13.38 1.98 -4.73
CA ARG A 146 13.96 3.18 -5.36
C ARG A 146 14.97 2.79 -6.41
N ASN A 147 15.05 3.61 -7.45
CA ASN A 147 16.06 3.52 -8.49
C ASN A 147 16.76 4.86 -8.62
N TYR A 148 18.07 4.86 -8.43
CA TYR A 148 18.95 5.98 -8.74
C TYR A 148 19.63 5.68 -10.06
N ARG A 149 19.31 6.44 -11.10
CA ARG A 149 19.77 6.19 -12.47
C ARG A 149 20.64 7.33 -12.96
N SER A 150 21.71 6.96 -13.63
CA SER A 150 22.63 7.86 -14.32
C SER A 150 22.87 7.38 -15.75
N THR A 151 22.96 8.32 -16.69
CA THR A 151 23.30 8.08 -18.09
C THR A 151 24.52 8.89 -18.56
N THR A 152 25.19 9.61 -17.66
CA THR A 152 26.19 10.66 -17.94
C THR A 152 27.64 10.18 -17.90
N GLY A 153 27.89 8.93 -18.31
CA GLY A 153 29.27 8.42 -18.47
C GLY A 153 29.97 7.96 -17.18
N HIS A 154 29.31 8.03 -16.03
CA HIS A 154 29.73 7.37 -14.79
C HIS A 154 28.85 6.14 -14.47
N ARG A 155 29.44 5.16 -13.79
CA ARG A 155 28.77 3.92 -13.37
C ARG A 155 29.05 3.61 -11.91
N PHE A 156 28.08 2.98 -11.25
CA PHE A 156 28.33 2.31 -10.00
C PHE A 156 29.12 1.02 -10.26
N VAL A 157 30.15 0.76 -9.47
CA VAL A 157 30.97 -0.44 -9.53
C VAL A 157 31.04 -1.09 -8.16
N LYS A 158 31.01 -2.42 -8.11
CA LYS A 158 31.25 -3.15 -6.86
C LYS A 158 32.76 -3.21 -6.63
N THR A 159 33.25 -2.57 -5.57
CA THR A 159 34.70 -2.50 -5.25
C THR A 159 35.13 -3.52 -4.20
N GLY A 160 34.18 -4.15 -3.51
CA GLY A 160 34.41 -5.21 -2.53
C GLY A 160 33.10 -5.88 -2.17
N GLU A 161 33.10 -6.76 -1.16
CA GLU A 161 31.91 -7.52 -0.78
C GLU A 161 30.73 -6.61 -0.41
N ASN A 162 31.01 -5.50 0.28
CA ASN A 162 30.02 -4.57 0.83
C ASN A 162 30.34 -3.09 0.54
N SER A 163 31.10 -2.83 -0.53
CA SER A 163 31.51 -1.48 -0.93
C SER A 163 31.16 -1.22 -2.39
N ILE A 164 30.69 0.00 -2.63
CA ILE A 164 30.35 0.50 -3.97
C ILE A 164 31.29 1.66 -4.25
N GLY A 165 31.86 1.70 -5.45
CA GLY A 165 32.58 2.84 -5.99
C GLY A 165 31.82 3.49 -7.13
N ILE A 166 32.31 4.63 -7.57
CA ILE A 166 31.92 5.28 -8.83
C ILE A 166 33.14 5.26 -9.74
N ASP A 167 32.91 4.85 -10.98
CA ASP A 167 33.94 4.76 -12.02
C ASP A 167 33.38 5.32 -13.33
N ARG A 168 34.25 5.65 -14.28
CA ARG A 168 33.82 6.00 -15.63
C ARG A 168 33.49 4.75 -16.43
N PHE A 169 32.68 4.89 -17.46
CA PHE A 169 32.61 3.84 -18.48
C PHE A 169 33.96 3.78 -19.22
N PRO A 170 34.41 2.59 -19.64
CA PRO A 170 35.58 2.46 -20.51
C PRO A 170 35.43 3.30 -21.78
N GLU A 171 36.52 3.90 -22.28
CA GLU A 171 36.47 4.76 -23.46
C GLU A 171 36.05 4.02 -24.75
N SER A 172 36.25 2.70 -24.78
CA SER A 172 35.90 1.83 -25.91
C SER A 172 34.41 1.48 -26.01
N VAL A 173 33.57 1.92 -25.06
CA VAL A 173 32.13 1.58 -25.05
C VAL A 173 31.26 2.82 -25.05
N ARG A 174 30.09 2.73 -25.68
CA ARG A 174 29.05 3.75 -25.61
C ARG A 174 28.18 3.52 -24.35
N PRO A 175 28.16 4.46 -23.38
CA PRO A 175 27.34 4.33 -22.17
C PRO A 175 25.84 4.32 -22.51
N ARG A 176 25.05 3.51 -21.78
CA ARG A 176 23.58 3.57 -21.87
C ARG A 176 22.92 3.92 -20.55
N MET A 177 23.24 3.19 -19.49
CA MET A 177 22.79 3.53 -18.13
C MET A 177 23.63 2.80 -17.09
N SER A 178 23.74 3.41 -15.92
CA SER A 178 24.01 2.74 -14.67
C SER A 178 22.90 3.05 -13.69
N ARG A 179 22.46 2.06 -12.91
CA ARG A 179 21.49 2.27 -11.85
C ARG A 179 21.89 1.56 -10.56
N LEU A 180 21.58 2.21 -9.45
CA LEU A 180 21.50 1.61 -8.13
C LEU A 180 20.03 1.41 -7.80
N HIS A 181 19.64 0.18 -7.51
CA HIS A 181 18.30 -0.20 -7.10
C HIS A 181 18.31 -0.59 -5.63
N THR A 182 17.35 -0.09 -4.87
CA THR A 182 17.21 -0.35 -3.44
C THR A 182 15.81 -0.81 -3.10
N PHE A 183 15.70 -1.75 -2.17
CA PHE A 183 14.46 -2.19 -1.57
C PHE A 183 14.55 -2.09 -0.05
N SER A 184 13.54 -1.47 0.55
CA SER A 184 13.50 -1.24 1.99
C SER A 184 12.14 -1.60 2.56
N LEU A 185 12.16 -2.20 3.74
CA LEU A 185 10.99 -2.37 4.60
C LEU A 185 10.89 -1.13 5.50
N GLN A 186 9.67 -0.69 5.78
CA GLN A 186 9.41 0.60 6.43
C GLN A 186 8.44 0.44 7.59
N LEU A 187 8.56 1.35 8.56
CA LEU A 187 7.58 1.54 9.63
C LEU A 187 7.06 2.99 9.60
N PRO A 188 6.17 3.35 8.65
CA PRO A 188 5.70 4.73 8.54
C PRO A 188 4.94 5.16 9.80
N MET A 189 5.27 6.34 10.32
CA MET A 189 4.54 7.01 11.40
C MET A 189 4.16 8.41 10.92
N ILE A 190 2.88 8.63 10.63
CA ILE A 190 2.40 9.84 9.97
C ILE A 190 1.27 10.44 10.77
N TYR A 191 1.39 11.74 11.06
CA TYR A 191 0.30 12.55 11.56
C TYR A 191 -0.34 13.33 10.40
N GLU A 192 -1.66 13.32 10.34
CA GLU A 192 -2.48 14.01 9.36
C GLU A 192 -3.39 15.02 10.08
N HIS A 193 -3.54 16.21 9.50
CA HIS A 193 -4.51 17.20 9.93
C HIS A 193 -5.43 17.55 8.76
N THR A 194 -6.72 17.33 8.95
CA THR A 194 -7.76 17.66 7.98
C THR A 194 -8.38 18.99 8.34
N PHE A 195 -8.28 19.98 7.46
CA PHE A 195 -8.91 21.27 7.65
C PHE A 195 -10.40 21.24 7.29
N PRO A 196 -11.22 22.12 7.89
CA PRO A 196 -12.64 22.24 7.53
C PRO A 196 -12.87 22.87 6.15
N CYS A 197 -11.84 23.45 5.53
CA CYS A 197 -11.93 24.00 4.19
C CYS A 197 -11.87 22.90 3.12
N HIS A 198 -12.54 23.16 2.00
CA HIS A 198 -12.56 22.26 0.85
C HIS A 198 -11.65 22.83 -0.24
N VAL A 199 -10.87 21.94 -0.84
CA VAL A 199 -10.15 22.21 -2.10
C VAL A 199 -10.79 21.31 -3.14
N TYR A 200 -11.43 21.92 -4.14
CA TYR A 200 -12.37 21.24 -5.02
C TYR A 200 -13.50 20.54 -4.21
N ASN A 201 -13.66 19.22 -4.35
CA ASN A 201 -14.69 18.42 -3.70
C ASN A 201 -14.15 17.58 -2.52
N THR A 202 -12.98 17.93 -1.96
CA THR A 202 -12.39 17.19 -0.85
C THR A 202 -11.94 18.13 0.26
N ARG A 203 -11.98 17.66 1.50
CA ARG A 203 -11.39 18.41 2.62
C ARG A 203 -9.88 18.48 2.44
N PHE A 204 -9.35 19.67 2.58
CA PHE A 204 -7.91 19.89 2.56
C PHE A 204 -7.27 19.13 3.71
N MET A 205 -6.25 18.33 3.42
CA MET A 205 -5.51 17.57 4.43
C MET A 205 -4.02 17.68 4.13
N ILE A 206 -3.26 17.92 5.19
CA ILE A 206 -1.81 17.82 5.18
C ILE A 206 -1.38 16.73 6.14
N GLY A 207 -0.28 16.06 5.84
CA GLY A 207 0.33 15.09 6.74
C GLY A 207 1.83 15.23 6.76
N ALA A 208 2.44 14.90 7.90
CA ALA A 208 3.87 14.84 8.07
C ALA A 208 4.25 13.71 9.00
N GLY A 209 5.43 13.14 8.79
CA GLY A 209 5.85 11.97 9.55
C GLY A 209 7.29 11.57 9.34
N ILE A 210 7.66 10.54 10.09
CA ILE A 210 8.94 9.86 9.96
C ILE A 210 8.71 8.43 9.46
N ILE A 211 9.67 7.92 8.71
CA ILE A 211 9.65 6.58 8.13
C ILE A 211 10.99 5.93 8.42
N PRO A 212 11.16 5.35 9.62
CA PRO A 212 12.21 4.38 9.85
C PRO A 212 12.15 3.26 8.81
N ALA A 213 13.30 2.91 8.26
CA ALA A 213 13.40 1.91 7.21
C ALA A 213 14.59 0.97 7.44
N TYR A 214 14.37 -0.30 7.16
CA TYR A 214 15.39 -1.32 7.02
C TYR A 214 15.65 -1.59 5.53
N ASN A 215 16.83 -1.25 5.05
CA ASN A 215 17.25 -1.44 3.67
C ASN A 215 17.69 -2.89 3.45
N ALA A 216 16.73 -3.71 3.02
CA ALA A 216 16.86 -5.16 2.94
C ALA A 216 17.69 -5.61 1.73
N TYR A 217 17.60 -4.92 0.60
CA TYR A 217 18.24 -5.35 -0.63
C TYR A 217 18.72 -4.19 -1.50
N GLY A 218 19.91 -4.35 -2.07
CA GLY A 218 20.50 -3.43 -3.03
C GLY A 218 21.06 -4.18 -4.23
N SER A 219 20.99 -3.55 -5.40
CA SER A 219 21.69 -4.06 -6.60
C SER A 219 22.14 -2.94 -7.52
N ILE A 220 23.21 -3.19 -8.26
CA ILE A 220 23.72 -2.31 -9.31
C ILE A 220 23.45 -2.98 -10.66
N LYS A 221 22.97 -2.20 -11.63
CA LYS A 221 22.88 -2.64 -13.03
C LYS A 221 23.53 -1.59 -13.92
N THR A 222 24.50 -2.00 -14.71
CA THR A 222 25.15 -1.15 -15.71
C THR A 222 24.97 -1.77 -17.09
N THR A 223 24.70 -0.96 -18.10
CA THR A 223 24.54 -1.41 -19.50
C THR A 223 25.23 -0.45 -20.45
N TRP A 224 25.86 -1.00 -21.47
CA TRP A 224 26.60 -0.27 -22.49
C TRP A 224 26.41 -0.93 -23.87
N THR A 225 26.88 -0.25 -24.90
CA THR A 225 27.06 -0.82 -26.24
C THR A 225 28.55 -0.84 -26.54
N ASP A 226 29.08 -1.98 -26.96
CA ASP A 226 30.50 -2.11 -27.34
C ASP A 226 30.79 -1.49 -28.72
N ALA A 227 32.06 -1.53 -29.14
CA ALA A 227 32.49 -0.98 -30.43
C ALA A 227 31.84 -1.69 -31.63
N ASP A 228 31.53 -2.98 -31.49
CA ASP A 228 30.89 -3.81 -32.52
C ASP A 228 29.37 -3.64 -32.57
N GLY A 229 28.79 -2.84 -31.67
CA GLY A 229 27.37 -2.57 -31.58
C GLY A 229 26.55 -3.54 -30.73
N HIS A 230 27.18 -4.53 -30.10
CA HIS A 230 26.51 -5.45 -29.18
C HIS A 230 26.23 -4.81 -27.81
N ARG A 231 25.20 -5.32 -27.13
CA ARG A 231 24.77 -4.80 -25.83
C ARG A 231 25.41 -5.57 -24.68
N GLY A 232 26.24 -4.88 -23.92
CA GLY A 232 26.77 -5.37 -22.65
C GLY A 232 25.86 -5.06 -21.46
N LYS A 233 25.83 -5.96 -20.48
CA LYS A 233 25.13 -5.77 -19.21
C LYS A 233 25.97 -6.36 -18.08
N ASP A 234 26.17 -5.56 -17.05
CA ASP A 234 26.73 -5.99 -15.77
C ASP A 234 25.68 -5.82 -14.67
N PHE A 235 25.56 -6.81 -13.78
CA PHE A 235 24.55 -6.82 -12.73
C PHE A 235 25.06 -7.48 -11.46
N HIS A 236 25.13 -6.69 -10.39
CA HIS A 236 25.59 -7.13 -9.07
C HIS A 236 24.45 -7.04 -8.06
N ARG A 237 24.20 -8.13 -7.34
CA ARG A 237 23.25 -8.18 -6.23
C ARG A 237 23.97 -8.05 -4.89
N GLY A 238 23.22 -7.68 -3.85
CA GLY A 238 23.72 -7.65 -2.49
C GLY A 238 24.84 -6.62 -2.33
N VAL A 239 24.61 -5.40 -2.80
CA VAL A 239 25.59 -4.32 -2.68
C VAL A 239 25.47 -3.63 -1.31
N GLY A 240 26.58 -3.06 -0.86
CA GLY A 240 26.69 -2.42 0.46
C GLY A 240 25.76 -1.23 0.62
N MET A 241 24.64 -1.45 1.30
CA MET A 241 23.65 -0.43 1.62
C MET A 241 23.69 -0.12 3.11
N ARG A 242 23.41 1.15 3.47
CA ARG A 242 23.15 1.50 4.86
C ARG A 242 21.92 0.72 5.34
N LYS A 243 22.04 -0.11 6.37
CA LYS A 243 20.94 -1.00 6.79
C LYS A 243 19.76 -0.27 7.41
N PHE A 244 19.98 0.80 8.16
CA PHE A 244 18.92 1.55 8.82
C PHE A 244 18.95 3.02 8.38
N SER A 245 17.79 3.56 8.04
CA SER A 245 17.60 4.97 7.72
C SER A 245 16.30 5.49 8.33
N VAL A 246 16.18 6.80 8.45
CA VAL A 246 14.94 7.46 8.85
C VAL A 246 14.66 8.53 7.81
N ASP A 247 13.54 8.40 7.11
CA ASP A 247 13.12 9.38 6.12
C ASP A 247 12.06 10.31 6.73
N PHE A 248 12.06 11.58 6.35
CA PHE A 248 10.98 12.52 6.65
C PHE A 248 10.03 12.56 5.47
N MET A 249 8.72 12.57 5.73
CA MET A 249 7.72 12.68 4.69
C MET A 249 6.71 13.77 5.01
N ALA A 250 6.38 14.56 4.00
CA ALA A 250 5.26 15.48 3.98
C ALA A 250 4.32 15.07 2.86
N MET A 251 3.01 15.21 3.07
CA MET A 251 1.98 14.86 2.10
C MET A 251 0.81 15.81 2.17
N MET A 252 0.10 15.91 1.06
CA MET A 252 -1.07 16.77 0.92
C MET A 252 -2.10 16.06 0.07
N ARG A 253 -3.37 16.12 0.48
CA ARG A 253 -4.49 15.63 -0.31
C ARG A 253 -4.88 16.68 -1.36
N VAL A 254 -5.01 16.24 -2.61
CA VAL A 254 -5.41 17.09 -3.75
C VAL A 254 -6.83 16.75 -4.23
N SER A 255 -7.24 15.48 -4.15
CA SER A 255 -8.62 15.04 -4.46
C SER A 255 -9.09 13.91 -3.54
N SER A 256 -10.28 13.34 -3.77
CA SER A 256 -10.86 12.29 -2.92
C SER A 256 -10.01 11.02 -2.81
N GLY A 257 -9.16 10.73 -3.79
CA GLY A 257 -8.26 9.57 -3.78
C GLY A 257 -6.81 9.90 -4.16
N LEU A 258 -6.48 11.15 -4.49
CA LEU A 258 -5.13 11.53 -4.91
C LEU A 258 -4.50 12.50 -3.91
N GLY A 259 -3.25 12.23 -3.57
CA GLY A 259 -2.38 13.14 -2.86
C GLY A 259 -1.06 13.33 -3.58
N VAL A 260 -0.32 14.34 -3.15
CA VAL A 260 1.08 14.55 -3.50
C VAL A 260 1.93 14.41 -2.26
N PHE A 261 3.18 14.01 -2.43
CA PHE A 261 4.11 13.86 -1.32
C PHE A 261 5.52 14.31 -1.67
N PHE A 262 6.25 14.66 -0.62
CA PHE A 262 7.67 14.88 -0.63
C PHE A 262 8.31 14.06 0.49
N ARG A 263 9.35 13.32 0.15
CA ARG A 263 10.12 12.49 1.07
C ARG A 263 11.57 12.91 1.01
N TYR A 264 12.19 13.10 2.16
CA TYR A 264 13.61 13.42 2.28
C TYR A 264 14.31 12.39 3.15
N SER A 265 15.38 11.78 2.64
CA SER A 265 16.25 10.87 3.39
C SER A 265 17.53 11.61 3.76
N PRO A 266 17.68 12.07 5.02
CA PRO A 266 18.90 12.71 5.50
C PRO A 266 20.08 11.74 5.65
N CYS A 267 19.82 10.43 5.64
CA CYS A 267 20.84 9.39 5.78
C CYS A 267 21.51 9.10 4.44
N ASP A 268 22.79 8.73 4.49
CA ASP A 268 23.48 8.24 3.28
C ASP A 268 22.86 6.92 2.82
N VAL A 269 22.59 6.78 1.52
CA VAL A 269 22.02 5.55 0.93
C VAL A 269 22.96 4.36 1.06
N LEU A 270 24.26 4.61 0.92
CA LEU A 270 25.32 3.61 0.95
C LEU A 270 26.04 3.59 2.31
N GLN A 271 26.73 2.49 2.60
CA GLN A 271 27.48 2.30 3.84
C GLN A 271 28.99 2.44 3.66
N GLY A 272 29.69 2.67 4.78
CA GLY A 272 31.14 2.65 4.85
C GLY A 272 31.80 3.76 4.04
N SER A 273 32.88 3.41 3.33
CA SER A 273 33.63 4.30 2.44
C SER A 273 33.00 4.48 1.06
N SER A 274 31.79 3.94 0.84
CA SER A 274 31.07 4.12 -0.42
C SER A 274 30.68 5.60 -0.63
N PRO A 275 30.45 6.04 -1.88
CA PRO A 275 30.00 7.39 -2.19
C PRO A 275 28.80 7.80 -1.33
N ARG A 276 28.97 8.91 -0.63
CA ARG A 276 27.97 9.43 0.29
C ARG A 276 27.03 10.36 -0.46
N PHE A 277 25.76 10.01 -0.47
CA PHE A 277 24.72 10.88 -0.98
C PHE A 277 23.41 10.62 -0.25
N LYS A 278 22.66 11.71 -0.11
CA LYS A 278 21.32 11.76 0.43
C LYS A 278 20.33 11.76 -0.73
N SER A 279 19.08 11.38 -0.46
CA SER A 279 18.06 11.33 -1.50
C SER A 279 16.79 12.07 -1.10
N TRP A 280 16.06 12.54 -2.10
CA TRP A 280 14.69 12.98 -1.95
C TRP A 280 13.81 12.33 -3.01
N THR A 281 12.53 12.19 -2.71
CA THR A 281 11.50 11.75 -3.66
C THR A 281 10.34 12.72 -3.62
N ALA A 282 9.84 13.13 -4.79
CA ALA A 282 8.61 13.89 -4.91
C ALA A 282 7.66 13.17 -5.86
N GLY A 283 6.37 13.10 -5.54
CA GLY A 283 5.46 12.32 -6.36
C GLY A 283 4.00 12.40 -5.97
N ALA A 284 3.24 11.48 -6.53
CA ALA A 284 1.81 11.32 -6.27
C ALA A 284 1.56 10.03 -5.48
N ALA A 285 0.54 10.06 -4.64
CA ALA A 285 0.08 8.95 -3.85
C ALA A 285 -1.41 8.73 -4.11
N LEU A 286 -1.79 7.49 -4.40
CA LEU A 286 -3.16 7.04 -4.36
C LEU A 286 -3.50 6.74 -2.89
N LEU A 287 -4.39 7.54 -2.32
CA LEU A 287 -4.87 7.39 -0.94
C LEU A 287 -6.00 6.37 -0.97
N LEU A 288 -5.72 5.21 -0.38
CA LEU A 288 -6.58 4.04 -0.31
C LEU A 288 -7.41 3.99 0.98
#